data_AF-A0A4R9K4B7-F1
#
_entry.id   AF-A0A4R9K4B7-F1
#
_cell.length_a   1.000
_cell.length_b   1.000
_cell.length_c   1.000
_cell.angle_alpha   90.00
_cell.angle_beta   90.00
_cell.angle_gamma   90.00
#
_symmetry.space_group_name_H-M   'P 1'
#
loop_
_entity.id
_entity.type
_entity.pdbx_description
1 polymer ?
#
loop_
_entity_poly.entity_id
_entity_poly.type
_entity_poly.pdbx_seq_one_letter_code
_entity_poly.pdbx_strand_id
1 'polypeptide(L)'
;MSTALKSLPSSPLESIEILKSEMDLPIWETRLVEMMKLASKGDKNTWTLVYQLVREADSGRLSWGYHKAILSGLIYLLSYVGDSKSYRILVNYVKNLDRPIPIGALELISDMLPTFPELDIKEIFEIAAHNDELKSAFGVMALTKLTLENRLTDNEKIKTKEFLATYKNQKYFLSDIIETTLEFLSEEDHSPSDFLNELEGL
;
A
#
# COMPACT_ATOMS: atom_id res chain seq x y z
N MET A 1 -8.77 -32.59 -7.05
CA MET A 1 -9.72 -32.71 -5.93
C MET A 1 -9.87 -31.34 -5.31
N SER A 2 -11.08 -30.78 -5.30
CA SER A 2 -11.37 -29.54 -4.57
C SER A 2 -11.36 -29.87 -3.07
N THR A 3 -10.27 -29.55 -2.38
CA THR A 3 -10.29 -29.46 -0.91
C THR A 3 -11.16 -28.26 -0.57
N ALA A 4 -12.39 -28.54 -0.12
CA ALA A 4 -13.29 -27.49 0.37
C ALA A 4 -12.55 -26.64 1.41
N LEU A 5 -12.50 -25.34 1.18
CA LEU A 5 -11.85 -24.38 2.05
C LEU A 5 -12.57 -24.43 3.40
N LYS A 6 -11.88 -24.89 4.45
CA LYS A 6 -12.43 -24.89 5.80
C LYS A 6 -12.54 -23.45 6.29
N SER A 7 -13.63 -23.11 6.98
CA SER A 7 -13.77 -21.80 7.62
C SER A 7 -12.66 -21.58 8.65
N LEU A 8 -12.14 -20.35 8.73
CA LEU A 8 -11.23 -19.98 9.81
C LEU A 8 -11.96 -20.04 11.18
N PRO A 9 -11.25 -20.43 12.26
CA PRO A 9 -11.80 -20.43 13.60
C PRO A 9 -12.10 -19.00 14.07
N SER A 10 -12.99 -18.85 15.06
CA SER A 10 -13.30 -17.54 15.63
C SER A 10 -12.13 -16.93 16.42
N SER A 11 -11.17 -17.76 16.87
CA SER A 11 -9.95 -17.32 17.52
C SER A 11 -8.99 -16.69 16.50
N PRO A 12 -8.62 -15.40 16.64
CA PRO A 12 -7.69 -14.74 15.72
C PRO A 12 -6.29 -15.36 15.74
N LEU A 13 -5.81 -15.80 16.90
CA LEU A 13 -4.49 -16.41 17.02
C LEU A 13 -4.44 -17.78 16.34
N GLU A 14 -5.48 -18.58 16.52
CA GLU A 14 -5.59 -19.88 15.85
C GLU A 14 -5.73 -19.71 14.33
N SER A 15 -6.49 -18.70 13.90
CA SER A 15 -6.59 -18.33 12.48
C SER A 15 -5.23 -17.95 11.91
N ILE A 16 -4.41 -17.20 12.63
CA ILE A 16 -3.06 -16.82 12.17
C ILE A 16 -2.17 -18.03 12.00
N GLU A 17 -2.21 -19.01 12.91
CA GLU A 17 -1.42 -20.24 12.75
C GLU A 17 -1.88 -21.05 11.52
N ILE A 18 -3.18 -21.08 11.24
CA ILE A 18 -3.70 -21.67 9.99
C ILE A 18 -3.18 -20.89 8.78
N LEU A 19 -3.27 -19.55 8.78
CA LEU A 19 -2.77 -18.73 7.67
C LEU A 19 -1.28 -18.95 7.43
N LYS A 20 -0.46 -19.06 8.48
CA LYS A 20 0.97 -19.40 8.36
C LYS A 20 1.20 -20.76 7.74
N SER A 21 0.36 -21.75 8.05
CA SER A 21 0.45 -23.09 7.44
C SER A 21 -0.04 -23.13 5.99
N GLU A 22 -0.92 -22.21 5.60
CA GLU A 22 -1.52 -22.13 4.27
C GLU A 22 -0.76 -21.20 3.30
N MET A 23 0.07 -20.27 3.79
CA MET A 23 0.61 -19.15 3.00
C MET A 23 1.50 -19.54 1.81
N ASP A 24 2.11 -20.72 1.85
CA ASP A 24 2.95 -21.28 0.78
C ASP A 24 2.23 -22.36 -0.04
N LEU A 25 0.93 -22.56 0.21
CA LEU A 25 0.11 -23.57 -0.45
C LEU A 25 -0.79 -22.93 -1.53
N PRO A 26 -1.18 -23.67 -2.60
CA PRO A 26 -2.09 -23.15 -3.63
C PRO A 26 -3.45 -22.68 -3.11
N ILE A 27 -3.85 -23.11 -1.92
CA ILE A 27 -5.12 -22.70 -1.30
C ILE A 27 -5.10 -21.25 -0.81
N TRP A 28 -3.91 -20.65 -0.64
CA TRP A 28 -3.73 -19.29 -0.13
C TRP A 28 -4.53 -18.25 -0.90
N GLU A 29 -4.51 -18.30 -2.24
CA GLU A 29 -5.24 -17.33 -3.07
C GLU A 29 -6.75 -17.41 -2.84
N THR A 30 -7.28 -18.64 -2.71
CA THR A 30 -8.70 -18.85 -2.44
C THR A 30 -9.07 -18.36 -1.03
N ARG A 31 -8.19 -18.61 -0.04
CA ARG A 31 -8.32 -18.09 1.33
C ARG A 31 -8.37 -16.57 1.35
N LEU A 32 -7.46 -15.91 0.64
CA LEU A 32 -7.38 -14.46 0.60
C LEU A 32 -8.65 -13.85 -0.01
N VAL A 33 -9.13 -14.40 -1.13
CA VAL A 33 -10.38 -13.95 -1.77
C VAL A 33 -11.60 -14.16 -0.87
N GLU A 34 -11.66 -15.26 -0.12
CA GLU A 34 -12.73 -15.48 0.87
C GLU A 34 -12.69 -14.40 1.97
N MET A 35 -11.51 -14.16 2.56
CA MET A 35 -11.33 -13.14 3.59
C MET A 35 -11.70 -11.73 3.08
N MET A 36 -11.32 -11.38 1.86
CA MET A 36 -11.71 -10.12 1.21
C MET A 36 -13.24 -9.98 1.12
N LYS A 37 -13.93 -11.02 0.68
CA LYS A 37 -15.40 -11.03 0.56
C LYS A 37 -16.11 -10.97 1.91
N LEU A 38 -15.53 -11.55 2.95
CA LEU A 38 -16.07 -11.49 4.31
C LEU A 38 -15.84 -10.10 4.93
N ALA A 39 -14.64 -9.54 4.76
CA ALA A 39 -14.30 -8.20 5.25
C ALA A 39 -15.19 -7.12 4.63
N SER A 40 -15.44 -7.18 3.30
CA SER A 40 -16.31 -6.23 2.60
C SER A 40 -17.78 -6.32 3.04
N LYS A 41 -18.21 -7.46 3.59
CA LYS A 41 -19.53 -7.65 4.21
C LYS A 41 -19.57 -7.26 5.69
N GLY A 42 -18.46 -6.76 6.25
CA GLY A 42 -18.37 -6.36 7.65
C GLY A 42 -18.30 -7.54 8.64
N ASP A 43 -17.83 -8.71 8.21
CA ASP A 43 -17.72 -9.89 9.08
C ASP A 43 -16.83 -9.63 10.30
N LYS A 44 -17.38 -9.79 11.51
CA LYS A 44 -16.72 -9.43 12.77
C LYS A 44 -15.46 -10.26 13.02
N ASN A 45 -15.48 -11.55 12.70
CA ASN A 45 -14.34 -12.44 12.95
C ASN A 45 -13.18 -12.07 12.03
N THR A 46 -13.46 -11.83 10.75
CA THR A 46 -12.49 -11.38 9.75
C THR A 46 -11.88 -10.05 10.15
N TRP A 47 -12.68 -9.08 10.59
CA TRP A 47 -12.15 -7.79 11.07
C TRP A 47 -11.31 -7.92 12.34
N THR A 48 -11.70 -8.79 13.27
CA THR A 48 -10.90 -9.08 14.47
C THR A 48 -9.56 -9.69 14.09
N LEU A 49 -9.54 -10.60 13.11
CA LEU A 49 -8.33 -11.17 12.54
C LEU A 49 -7.45 -10.10 11.87
N VAL A 50 -8.02 -9.20 11.06
CA VAL A 50 -7.29 -8.08 10.43
C VAL A 50 -6.57 -7.22 11.49
N TYR A 51 -7.26 -6.84 12.56
CA TYR A 51 -6.63 -6.08 13.66
C TYR A 51 -5.52 -6.87 14.35
N GLN A 52 -5.72 -8.17 14.57
CA GLN A 52 -4.68 -9.01 15.15
C GLN A 52 -3.47 -9.13 14.22
N LEU A 53 -3.66 -9.29 12.90
CA LEU A 53 -2.57 -9.33 11.92
C LEU A 53 -1.72 -8.06 11.96
N VAL A 54 -2.35 -6.88 12.01
CA VAL A 54 -1.64 -5.59 12.15
C VAL A 54 -0.84 -5.57 13.45
N ARG A 55 -1.44 -5.97 14.57
CA ARG A 55 -0.75 -6.02 15.87
C ARG A 55 0.43 -6.98 15.89
N GLU A 56 0.30 -8.14 15.25
CA GLU A 56 1.40 -9.10 15.12
C GLU A 56 2.52 -8.52 14.23
N ALA A 57 2.17 -7.80 13.17
CA ALA A 57 3.13 -7.10 12.31
C ALA A 57 3.88 -5.99 13.07
N ASP A 58 3.17 -5.12 13.79
CA ASP A 58 3.75 -4.05 14.62
C ASP A 58 4.69 -4.59 15.70
N SER A 59 4.37 -5.75 16.28
CA SER A 59 5.25 -6.40 17.28
C SER A 59 6.48 -7.10 16.66
N GLY A 60 6.50 -7.28 15.35
CA GLY A 60 7.51 -8.03 14.61
C GLY A 60 7.33 -9.56 14.66
N ARG A 61 6.22 -10.07 15.22
CA ARG A 61 5.88 -11.51 15.19
C ARG A 61 5.44 -11.97 13.80
N LEU A 62 4.79 -11.08 13.03
CA LEU A 62 4.73 -11.18 11.58
C LEU A 62 5.75 -10.21 10.99
N SER A 63 6.53 -10.70 10.03
CA SER A 63 7.63 -9.94 9.43
C SER A 63 7.69 -10.19 7.94
N TRP A 64 8.01 -9.15 7.17
CA TRP A 64 8.07 -9.23 5.71
C TRP A 64 9.08 -10.23 5.17
N GLY A 65 10.11 -10.58 5.95
CA GLY A 65 11.10 -11.59 5.56
C GLY A 65 10.57 -13.03 5.58
N TYR A 66 9.58 -13.33 6.43
CA TYR A 66 9.07 -14.71 6.63
C TYR A 66 7.59 -14.86 6.27
N HIS A 67 6.81 -13.79 6.40
CA HIS A 67 5.36 -13.81 6.29
C HIS A 67 4.85 -12.89 5.17
N LYS A 68 5.64 -12.76 4.09
CA LYS A 68 5.35 -11.87 2.96
C LYS A 68 3.94 -12.10 2.41
N ALA A 69 3.53 -13.35 2.18
CA ALA A 69 2.21 -13.66 1.63
C ALA A 69 1.08 -13.14 2.53
N ILE A 70 1.18 -13.32 3.85
CA ILE A 70 0.19 -12.83 4.83
C ILE A 70 0.14 -11.30 4.82
N LEU A 71 1.29 -10.63 4.87
CA LEU A 71 1.34 -9.16 4.94
C LEU A 71 0.90 -8.52 3.62
N SER A 72 1.33 -9.04 2.47
CA SER A 72 0.82 -8.61 1.17
C SER A 72 -0.69 -8.85 1.06
N GLY A 73 -1.18 -10.01 1.53
CA GLY A 73 -2.61 -10.31 1.58
C GLY A 73 -3.40 -9.33 2.45
N LEU A 74 -2.85 -8.91 3.59
CA LEU A 74 -3.43 -7.86 4.42
C LEU A 74 -3.55 -6.53 3.65
N ILE A 75 -2.50 -6.11 2.93
CA ILE A 75 -2.57 -4.88 2.13
C ILE A 75 -3.66 -5.01 1.05
N TYR A 76 -3.65 -6.09 0.27
CA TYR A 76 -4.67 -6.32 -0.76
C TYR A 76 -6.09 -6.36 -0.18
N LEU A 77 -6.27 -6.96 1.01
CA LEU A 77 -7.58 -7.01 1.66
C LEU A 77 -8.07 -5.62 2.03
N LEU A 78 -7.22 -4.79 2.65
CA LEU A 78 -7.58 -3.42 3.03
C LEU A 78 -7.94 -2.59 1.79
N SER A 79 -7.16 -2.71 0.73
CA SER A 79 -7.39 -2.01 -0.54
C SER A 79 -8.62 -2.49 -1.30
N TYR A 80 -8.94 -3.79 -1.21
CA TYR A 80 -10.18 -4.35 -1.75
C TYR A 80 -11.42 -3.82 -1.04
N VAL A 81 -11.36 -3.67 0.29
CA VAL A 81 -12.46 -3.07 1.06
C VAL A 81 -12.57 -1.57 0.77
N GLY A 82 -11.43 -0.87 0.72
CA GLY A 82 -11.33 0.49 0.21
C GLY A 82 -12.02 1.58 1.04
N ASP A 83 -12.58 1.26 2.21
CA ASP A 83 -13.25 2.24 3.06
C ASP A 83 -12.25 3.09 3.89
N SER A 84 -12.75 4.17 4.50
CA SER A 84 -11.93 5.06 5.32
C SER A 84 -11.29 4.35 6.51
N LYS A 85 -11.96 3.32 7.07
CA LYS A 85 -11.41 2.47 8.13
C LYS A 85 -10.18 1.69 7.64
N SER A 86 -10.26 1.08 6.47
CA SER A 86 -9.17 0.31 5.86
C SER A 86 -7.99 1.22 5.52
N TYR A 87 -8.27 2.41 4.96
CA TYR A 87 -7.26 3.44 4.72
C TYR A 87 -6.53 3.83 6.01
N ARG A 88 -7.28 4.12 7.09
CA ARG A 88 -6.67 4.48 8.39
C ARG A 88 -5.78 3.36 8.94
N ILE A 89 -6.18 2.09 8.80
CA ILE A 89 -5.35 0.95 9.23
C ILE A 89 -4.04 0.93 8.45
N LEU A 90 -4.11 1.07 7.12
CA LEU A 90 -2.94 1.05 6.23
C LEU A 90 -1.96 2.18 6.55
N VAL A 91 -2.45 3.42 6.66
CA VAL A 91 -1.60 4.58 6.94
C VAL A 91 -1.01 4.51 8.35
N ASN A 92 -1.80 4.08 9.35
CA ASN A 92 -1.28 3.92 10.72
C ASN A 92 -0.21 2.83 10.80
N TYR A 93 -0.36 1.73 10.05
CA TYR A 93 0.68 0.70 9.95
C TYR A 93 2.01 1.31 9.50
N VAL A 94 2.01 2.11 8.42
CA VAL A 94 3.23 2.78 7.94
C VAL A 94 3.79 3.76 8.96
N LYS A 95 2.95 4.58 9.58
CA LYS A 95 3.38 5.53 10.61
C LYS A 95 4.01 4.85 11.83
N ASN A 96 3.57 3.63 12.13
CA ASN A 96 4.07 2.84 13.25
C ASN A 96 5.30 1.98 12.91
N LEU A 97 5.72 1.91 11.65
CA LEU A 97 6.93 1.15 11.28
C LEU A 97 8.15 1.71 12.02
N ASP A 98 8.70 0.91 12.92
CA ASP A 98 9.92 1.20 13.69
C ASP A 98 11.13 0.41 13.19
N ARG A 99 10.92 -0.44 12.18
CA ARG A 99 11.90 -1.35 11.60
C ARG A 99 11.90 -1.24 10.08
N PRO A 100 13.06 -1.44 9.43
CA PRO A 100 13.12 -1.48 7.98
C PRO A 100 12.28 -2.64 7.44
N ILE A 101 11.53 -2.38 6.38
CA ILE A 101 10.83 -3.39 5.58
C ILE A 101 11.44 -3.43 4.17
N PRO A 102 11.29 -4.53 3.41
CA PRO A 102 11.76 -4.59 2.03
C PRO A 102 11.14 -3.47 1.17
N ILE A 103 11.91 -2.94 0.22
CA ILE A 103 11.43 -1.86 -0.66
C ILE A 103 10.16 -2.26 -1.43
N GLY A 104 10.08 -3.50 -1.91
CA GLY A 104 8.88 -4.01 -2.59
C GLY A 104 7.62 -4.05 -1.70
N ALA A 105 7.77 -4.04 -0.38
CA ALA A 105 6.64 -3.89 0.53
C ALA A 105 6.17 -2.44 0.63
N LEU A 106 7.10 -1.47 0.64
CA LEU A 106 6.77 -0.05 0.55
C LEU A 106 6.07 0.25 -0.78
N GLU A 107 6.63 -0.23 -1.89
CA GLU A 107 6.06 -0.08 -3.23
C GLU A 107 4.63 -0.62 -3.28
N LEU A 108 4.40 -1.85 -2.79
CA LEU A 108 3.06 -2.43 -2.72
C LEU A 108 2.09 -1.54 -1.93
N ILE A 109 2.48 -1.04 -0.77
CA ILE A 109 1.60 -0.19 0.06
C ILE A 109 1.29 1.12 -0.69
N SER A 110 2.30 1.77 -1.27
CA SER A 110 2.13 3.01 -2.03
C SER A 110 1.31 2.83 -3.30
N ASP A 111 1.50 1.72 -4.04
CA ASP A 111 0.76 1.36 -5.25
C ASP A 111 -0.72 1.11 -4.98
N MET A 112 -1.05 0.71 -3.75
CA MET A 112 -2.43 0.44 -3.37
C MET A 112 -3.16 1.65 -2.80
N LEU A 113 -2.48 2.76 -2.49
CA LEU A 113 -3.14 3.98 -2.01
C LEU A 113 -4.15 4.57 -3.00
N PRO A 114 -3.88 4.64 -4.32
CA PRO A 114 -4.86 5.11 -5.29
C PRO A 114 -6.17 4.32 -5.30
N THR A 115 -6.28 3.12 -4.72
CA THR A 115 -7.55 2.39 -4.70
C THR A 115 -8.57 2.95 -3.71
N PHE A 116 -8.13 3.73 -2.72
CA PHE A 116 -9.02 4.34 -1.74
C PHE A 116 -9.69 5.59 -2.32
N PRO A 117 -11.02 5.79 -2.16
CA PRO A 117 -11.73 6.94 -2.72
C PRO A 117 -11.41 8.23 -1.96
N GLU A 118 -11.30 8.14 -0.63
CA GLU A 118 -10.98 9.26 0.25
C GLU A 118 -9.54 9.14 0.73
N LEU A 119 -8.73 10.16 0.45
CA LEU A 119 -7.32 10.24 0.79
C LEU A 119 -7.05 11.51 1.59
N ASP A 120 -6.29 11.39 2.68
CA ASP A 120 -5.76 12.55 3.40
C ASP A 120 -4.39 12.92 2.81
N ILE A 121 -4.41 13.68 1.71
CA ILE A 121 -3.19 14.10 1.00
C ILE A 121 -2.26 14.91 1.91
N LYS A 122 -2.83 15.69 2.84
CA LYS A 122 -2.06 16.44 3.82
C LYS A 122 -1.26 15.50 4.72
N GLU A 123 -1.88 14.44 5.23
CA GLU A 123 -1.19 13.42 6.02
C GLU A 123 -0.07 12.74 5.19
N ILE A 124 -0.28 12.50 3.90
CA ILE A 124 0.78 11.94 3.03
C ILE A 124 1.98 12.89 2.91
N PHE A 125 1.75 14.20 2.73
CA PHE A 125 2.83 15.20 2.77
C PHE A 125 3.56 15.23 4.12
N GLU A 126 2.83 15.14 5.23
CA GLU A 126 3.42 15.07 6.58
C GLU A 126 4.31 13.82 6.74
N ILE A 127 3.91 12.69 6.17
CA ILE A 127 4.72 11.46 6.17
C ILE A 127 5.95 11.61 5.26
N ALA A 128 5.81 12.22 4.08
CA ALA A 128 6.92 12.46 3.15
C ALA A 128 7.99 13.36 3.76
N ALA A 129 7.58 14.37 4.53
CA ALA A 129 8.46 15.31 5.24
C ALA A 129 9.03 14.76 6.57
N HIS A 130 8.71 13.52 6.93
CA HIS A 130 9.15 12.93 8.20
C HIS A 130 10.68 12.71 8.22
N ASN A 131 11.33 12.90 9.38
CA ASN A 131 12.79 12.75 9.53
C ASN A 131 13.29 11.30 9.39
N ASP A 132 12.40 10.35 9.67
CA ASP A 132 12.63 8.91 9.43
C ASP A 132 12.63 8.62 7.92
N GLU A 133 13.78 8.16 7.42
CA GLU A 133 13.99 7.92 5.99
C GLU A 133 13.03 6.88 5.39
N LEU A 134 12.58 5.88 6.17
CA LEU A 134 11.63 4.86 5.70
C LEU A 134 10.25 5.50 5.47
N LYS A 135 9.77 6.26 6.45
CA LYS A 135 8.47 6.95 6.37
C LYS A 135 8.49 8.00 5.28
N SER A 136 9.58 8.77 5.19
CA SER A 136 9.79 9.74 4.14
C SER A 136 9.74 9.09 2.74
N ALA A 137 10.43 7.96 2.57
CA ALA A 137 10.43 7.23 1.30
C ALA A 137 9.02 6.75 0.91
N PHE A 138 8.26 6.20 1.87
CA PHE A 138 6.85 5.87 1.63
C PHE A 138 6.04 7.09 1.17
N GLY A 139 6.16 8.21 1.88
CA GLY A 139 5.39 9.41 1.56
C GLY A 139 5.70 9.93 0.16
N VAL A 140 6.97 9.88 -0.26
CA VAL A 140 7.38 10.23 -1.62
C VAL A 140 6.79 9.26 -2.65
N MET A 141 6.96 7.95 -2.44
CA MET A 141 6.37 6.95 -3.33
C MET A 141 4.85 7.11 -3.46
N ALA A 142 4.16 7.39 -2.35
CA ALA A 142 2.74 7.66 -2.31
C ALA A 142 2.36 8.90 -3.13
N LEU A 143 3.04 10.04 -2.94
CA LEU A 143 2.79 11.26 -3.71
C LEU A 143 3.01 11.05 -5.20
N THR A 144 4.06 10.34 -5.58
CA THR A 144 4.32 9.95 -6.96
C THR A 144 3.18 9.10 -7.53
N LYS A 145 2.76 8.04 -6.83
CA LYS A 145 1.67 7.17 -7.33
C LYS A 145 0.35 7.92 -7.48
N LEU A 146 0.01 8.77 -6.51
CA LEU A 146 -1.17 9.62 -6.58
C LEU A 146 -1.10 10.65 -7.71
N THR A 147 0.10 11.14 -8.02
CA THR A 147 0.32 12.04 -9.16
C THR A 147 0.06 11.34 -10.49
N LEU A 148 0.70 10.18 -10.71
CA LEU A 148 0.60 9.43 -11.96
C LEU A 148 -0.81 8.87 -12.21
N GLU A 149 -1.54 8.53 -11.15
CA GLU A 149 -2.94 8.10 -11.20
C GLU A 149 -3.94 9.28 -11.24
N ASN A 150 -3.45 10.51 -11.39
CA ASN A 150 -4.24 11.74 -11.43
C ASN A 150 -5.24 11.90 -10.26
N ARG A 151 -4.78 11.55 -9.05
CA ARG A 151 -5.55 11.59 -7.79
C ARG A 151 -5.34 12.88 -6.99
N LEU A 152 -4.49 13.77 -7.46
CA LEU A 152 -4.18 15.06 -6.83
C LEU A 152 -4.90 16.21 -7.54
N THR A 153 -5.35 17.20 -6.78
CA THR A 153 -5.81 18.48 -7.31
C THR A 153 -4.62 19.29 -7.88
N ASP A 154 -4.89 20.28 -8.73
CA ASP A 154 -3.83 21.11 -9.33
C ASP A 154 -2.92 21.78 -8.28
N ASN A 155 -3.52 22.25 -7.16
CA ASN A 155 -2.76 22.81 -6.05
C ASN A 155 -1.87 21.76 -5.35
N GLU A 156 -2.33 20.52 -5.24
CA GLU A 156 -1.53 19.42 -4.67
C GLU A 156 -0.44 18.95 -5.64
N LYS A 157 -0.69 18.99 -6.96
CA LYS A 157 0.34 18.74 -7.99
C LYS A 157 1.46 19.76 -7.92
N ILE A 158 1.14 21.06 -7.82
CA ILE A 158 2.14 22.13 -7.65
C ILE A 158 2.99 21.88 -6.39
N LYS A 159 2.34 21.61 -5.26
CA LYS A 159 3.05 21.30 -4.00
C LYS A 159 3.92 20.05 -4.11
N THR A 160 3.44 19.02 -4.81
CA THR A 160 4.20 17.80 -5.04
C THR A 160 5.43 18.10 -5.88
N LYS A 161 5.30 18.86 -6.97
CA LYS A 161 6.43 19.30 -7.80
C LYS A 161 7.49 20.04 -6.99
N GLU A 162 7.08 21.04 -6.20
CA GLU A 162 7.98 21.82 -5.34
C GLU A 162 8.68 20.95 -4.29
N PHE A 163 7.94 20.04 -3.66
CA PHE A 163 8.47 19.14 -2.65
C PHE A 163 9.51 18.18 -3.25
N LEU A 164 9.15 17.49 -4.33
CA LEU A 164 10.00 16.49 -4.99
C LEU A 164 11.29 17.09 -5.54
N ALA A 165 11.24 18.31 -6.09
CA ALA A 165 12.43 19.02 -6.61
C ALA A 165 13.50 19.31 -5.54
N THR A 166 13.12 19.31 -4.26
CA THR A 166 14.03 19.59 -3.13
C THR A 166 14.33 18.36 -2.27
N TYR A 167 13.78 17.20 -2.63
CA TYR A 167 13.92 15.97 -1.87
C TYR A 167 15.35 15.40 -1.91
N LYS A 168 15.88 14.96 -0.76
CA LYS A 168 17.29 14.57 -0.60
C LYS A 168 17.54 13.22 0.09
N ASN A 169 16.52 12.37 0.24
CA ASN A 169 16.73 11.05 0.83
C ASN A 169 17.36 10.09 -0.19
N GLN A 170 18.63 9.75 0.02
CA GLN A 170 19.39 8.89 -0.88
C GLN A 170 19.30 7.40 -0.53
N LYS A 171 18.77 7.04 0.64
CA LYS A 171 18.81 5.66 1.15
C LYS A 171 17.92 4.69 0.38
N TYR A 172 16.83 5.20 -0.16
CA TYR A 172 15.84 4.39 -0.89
C TYR A 172 15.90 4.59 -2.40
N PHE A 173 16.93 5.28 -2.91
CA PHE A 173 17.21 5.44 -4.35
C PHE A 173 15.98 5.84 -5.19
N LEU A 174 15.22 6.84 -4.71
CA LEU A 174 13.99 7.30 -5.35
C LEU A 174 14.24 8.29 -6.50
N SER A 175 15.48 8.45 -6.98
CA SER A 175 15.82 9.43 -8.01
C SER A 175 14.95 9.27 -9.26
N ASP A 176 14.87 8.04 -9.75
CA ASP A 176 14.26 7.75 -11.05
C ASP A 176 12.76 7.99 -11.00
N ILE A 177 12.10 7.53 -9.91
CA ILE A 177 10.66 7.73 -9.74
C ILE A 177 10.31 9.21 -9.54
N ILE A 178 11.19 9.97 -8.87
CA ILE A 178 11.05 11.42 -8.68
C ILE A 178 11.19 12.15 -10.02
N GLU A 179 12.22 11.81 -10.80
CA GLU A 179 12.49 12.40 -12.11
C GLU A 179 11.31 12.19 -13.06
N THR A 180 10.84 10.94 -13.22
CA THR A 180 9.65 10.63 -14.04
C THR A 180 8.40 11.38 -13.56
N THR A 181 8.21 11.53 -12.25
CA THR A 181 7.06 12.28 -11.73
C THR A 181 7.17 13.77 -12.05
N LEU A 182 8.37 14.35 -11.96
CA LEU A 182 8.61 15.76 -12.27
C LEU A 182 8.46 16.06 -13.76
N GLU A 183 8.87 15.13 -14.63
CA GLU A 183 8.62 15.18 -16.08
C GLU A 183 7.13 15.21 -16.37
N PHE A 184 6.37 14.24 -15.84
CA PHE A 184 4.91 14.19 -15.96
C PHE A 184 4.22 15.47 -15.47
N LEU A 185 4.67 16.05 -14.36
CA LEU A 185 4.16 17.33 -13.82
C LEU A 185 4.67 18.58 -14.57
N SER A 186 5.58 18.42 -15.52
CA SER A 186 6.08 19.50 -16.37
C SER A 186 5.47 19.47 -17.77
N GLU A 187 4.95 18.32 -18.19
CA GLU A 187 4.21 18.12 -19.43
C GLU A 187 2.79 18.74 -19.42
N GLU A 188 2.41 19.58 -18.45
CA GLU A 188 1.13 20.31 -18.46
C GLU A 188 0.99 21.34 -19.62
N ASP A 189 1.96 21.41 -20.55
CA ASP A 189 1.81 22.06 -21.87
C ASP A 189 1.44 21.08 -23.01
N HIS A 190 1.40 19.77 -22.77
CA HIS A 190 1.04 18.74 -23.74
C HIS A 190 -0.12 17.88 -23.25
N SER A 191 -1.13 17.71 -24.11
CA SER A 191 -2.33 16.98 -23.74
C SER A 191 -2.02 15.48 -23.61
N PRO A 192 -2.74 14.72 -22.75
CA PRO A 192 -2.56 13.27 -22.59
C PRO A 192 -2.65 12.43 -23.87
N SER A 193 -3.13 13.03 -24.98
CA SER A 193 -3.10 12.43 -26.32
C SER A 193 -1.69 12.23 -26.87
N ASP A 194 -0.74 13.08 -26.49
CA ASP A 194 0.54 13.18 -27.19
C ASP A 194 1.49 12.06 -26.74
N PHE A 195 1.42 11.65 -25.47
CA PHE A 195 2.24 10.56 -24.92
C PHE A 195 1.91 9.18 -25.52
N LEU A 196 0.63 8.92 -25.82
CA LEU A 196 0.21 7.67 -26.50
C LEU A 196 0.62 7.68 -27.98
N ASN A 197 0.59 8.84 -28.62
CA ASN A 197 1.00 8.98 -30.03
C ASN A 197 2.52 8.79 -30.20
N GLU A 198 3.34 9.12 -29.21
CA GLU A 198 4.79 8.86 -29.26
C GLU A 198 5.14 7.40 -29.04
N LEU A 199 4.35 6.65 -28.28
CA LEU A 199 4.55 5.20 -28.07
C LEU A 199 4.06 4.34 -29.26
N GLU A 200 3.06 4.78 -30.01
CA GLU A 200 2.60 4.10 -31.25
C GLU A 200 3.47 4.44 -32.48
N GLY A 201 4.42 5.37 -32.34
CA GLY A 201 5.32 5.82 -33.40
C GLY A 201 6.69 5.11 -33.48
N LEU A 202 6.94 4.11 -32.62
CA LEU A 202 8.13 3.23 -32.63
C LEU A 202 7.78 1.82 -33.10
#